data_AF-A0A7D9DWB9-F1
#
_entry.id   AF-A0A7D9DWB9-F1
#
_cell.length_a   1.000
_cell.length_b   1.000
_cell.length_c   1.000
_cell.angle_alpha   90.00
_cell.angle_beta   90.00
_cell.angle_gamma   90.00
#
_symmetry.space_group_name_H-M   'P 1'
#
loop_
_entity.id
_entity.type
_entity.pdbx_description
1 polymer ?
#
loop_
_entity_poly.entity_id
_entity_poly.type
_entity_poly.pdbx_seq_one_letter_code
_entity_poly.pdbx_strand_id
1 'polypeptide(L)'
;MIHRKRILQQSGIFIKQNPGEAHLTIDELREMAASDNSALLMSKVSRYIGNIAGTNAYWNKVREELKAIITNVGAPTLFFTFSSADMHWPELHALFGANTGNATSEARRQNVINNPHIVDWFFTQRLEKFVKHWLYDTLGAKWHWFRYEYQGRGSIHCHGTAKLNNDPGLCQLTQTALKGFLAQKFKDENDCSDTTELDQDIEAGQKAADTVCQYVDWLLSTVNPNPPDEEMWIRPEVHPCQRSHHDIPEHEKQSDYVDLLNMVQRHTRCSTSYCLRKKSNETELKCRFHFPFDICPKTKLEFEKIHSSGDNEHYRAKIVTKRNDSRLNNHQQLQLQGWRANCDIQVVIDHYACVEYLTKYAAKGEPRSPIY
;
A
#
# COMPACT_ATOMS: atom_id res chain seq x y z
N MET A 1 0.13 -0.01 29.65
CA MET A 1 -0.68 0.73 30.65
C MET A 1 -1.87 1.47 30.02
N ILE A 2 -1.72 2.11 28.84
CA ILE A 2 -2.76 2.89 28.15
C ILE A 2 -3.94 2.03 27.66
N HIS A 3 -3.69 0.90 26.98
CA HIS A 3 -4.76 -0.01 26.52
C HIS A 3 -5.61 -0.56 27.67
N ARG A 4 -4.98 -0.97 28.78
CA ARG A 4 -5.69 -1.44 29.98
C ARG A 4 -6.60 -0.35 30.56
N LYS A 5 -6.12 0.90 30.66
CA LYS A 5 -6.94 2.03 31.10
C LYS A 5 -8.13 2.26 30.16
N ARG A 6 -7.92 2.21 28.85
CA ARG A 6 -8.97 2.41 27.84
C ARG A 6 -10.01 1.28 27.86
N ILE A 7 -9.58 0.03 28.01
CA ILE A 7 -10.45 -1.13 28.21
C ILE A 7 -11.32 -0.91 29.45
N LEU A 8 -10.71 -0.60 30.60
CA LEU A 8 -11.45 -0.38 31.85
C LEU A 8 -12.47 0.77 31.73
N GLN A 9 -12.12 1.85 31.03
CA GLN A 9 -13.06 2.94 30.75
C GLN A 9 -14.24 2.48 29.89
N GLN A 10 -13.99 1.75 28.79
CA GLN A 10 -15.06 1.24 27.93
C GLN A 10 -15.93 0.19 28.65
N SER A 11 -15.33 -0.68 29.46
CA SER A 11 -16.04 -1.63 30.31
C SER A 11 -16.94 -0.94 31.33
N GLY A 12 -16.47 0.13 31.96
CA GLY A 12 -17.29 0.94 32.88
C GLY A 12 -18.49 1.58 32.18
N ILE A 13 -18.31 2.10 30.96
CA ILE A 13 -19.40 2.65 30.15
C ILE A 13 -20.38 1.55 29.75
N PHE A 14 -19.90 0.38 29.33
CA PHE A 14 -20.72 -0.77 28.99
C PHE A 14 -21.63 -1.17 30.16
N ILE A 15 -21.06 -1.40 31.35
CA ILE A 15 -21.82 -1.80 32.55
C ILE A 15 -22.87 -0.73 32.90
N LYS A 16 -22.52 0.56 32.82
CA LYS A 16 -23.46 1.66 33.11
C LYS A 16 -24.64 1.72 32.12
N GLN A 17 -24.43 1.38 30.85
CA GLN A 17 -25.46 1.42 29.81
C GLN A 17 -26.23 0.10 29.68
N ASN A 18 -25.79 -0.96 30.33
CA ASN A 18 -26.36 -2.32 30.26
C ASN A 18 -26.51 -2.88 31.69
N PRO A 19 -27.45 -2.33 32.50
CA PRO A 19 -27.58 -2.70 33.91
C PRO A 19 -28.03 -4.16 34.11
N GLY A 20 -28.71 -4.79 33.15
CA GLY A 20 -29.05 -6.21 33.21
C GLY A 20 -27.80 -7.11 33.18
N GLU A 21 -26.77 -6.68 32.46
CA GLU A 21 -25.50 -7.36 32.30
C GLU A 21 -24.51 -7.04 33.42
N ALA A 22 -24.79 -6.01 34.24
CA ALA A 22 -23.97 -5.62 35.38
C ALA A 22 -24.00 -6.65 36.52
N HIS A 23 -25.02 -7.51 36.54
CA HIS A 23 -25.23 -8.55 37.55
C HIS A 23 -24.62 -9.91 37.17
N LEU A 24 -24.08 -10.03 35.95
CA LEU A 24 -23.47 -11.27 35.47
C LEU A 24 -22.20 -11.58 36.26
N THR A 25 -22.12 -12.79 36.79
CA THR A 25 -20.96 -13.35 37.47
C THR A 25 -19.90 -13.79 36.46
N ILE A 26 -18.67 -14.01 36.94
CA ILE A 26 -17.57 -14.50 36.10
C ILE A 26 -17.90 -15.87 35.50
N ASP A 27 -18.58 -16.73 36.25
CA ASP A 27 -18.90 -18.09 35.80
C ASP A 27 -20.03 -18.09 34.77
N GLU A 28 -21.05 -17.24 34.93
CA GLU A 28 -22.08 -17.02 33.90
C GLU A 28 -21.47 -16.46 32.61
N LEU A 29 -20.53 -15.51 32.70
CA LEU A 29 -19.83 -14.98 31.53
C LEU A 29 -18.99 -16.05 30.82
N ARG A 30 -18.37 -16.97 31.58
CA ARG A 30 -17.61 -18.10 31.02
C ARG A 30 -18.51 -19.11 30.34
N GLU A 31 -19.66 -19.41 30.95
CA GLU A 31 -20.67 -20.31 30.38
C GLU A 31 -21.31 -19.73 29.12
N MET A 32 -21.62 -18.42 29.12
CA MET A 32 -22.07 -17.70 27.93
C MET A 32 -21.02 -17.71 26.82
N ALA A 33 -19.73 -17.58 27.14
CA ALA A 33 -18.65 -17.65 26.15
C ALA A 33 -18.44 -19.06 25.58
N ALA A 34 -18.76 -20.10 26.36
CA ALA A 34 -18.67 -21.50 25.94
C ALA A 34 -19.92 -21.99 25.17
N SER A 35 -21.03 -21.25 25.24
CA SER A 35 -22.29 -21.56 24.55
C SER A 35 -22.58 -20.61 23.38
N ASP A 36 -23.46 -21.01 22.46
CA ASP A 36 -23.91 -20.18 21.32
C ASP A 36 -24.72 -18.93 21.75
N ASN A 37 -25.00 -18.77 23.06
CA ASN A 37 -25.64 -17.59 23.64
C ASN A 37 -24.71 -16.37 23.77
N SER A 38 -23.42 -16.50 23.45
CA SER A 38 -22.48 -15.37 23.42
C SER A 38 -22.83 -14.31 22.37
N ALA A 39 -23.56 -14.65 21.31
CA ALA A 39 -23.79 -13.75 20.17
C ALA A 39 -24.47 -12.43 20.56
N LEU A 40 -25.49 -12.46 21.42
CA LEU A 40 -26.21 -11.26 21.85
C LEU A 40 -25.31 -10.36 22.71
N LEU A 41 -24.60 -10.93 23.69
CA LEU A 41 -23.67 -10.19 24.54
C LEU A 41 -22.53 -9.60 23.70
N MET A 42 -21.96 -10.40 22.79
CA MET A 42 -20.87 -9.98 21.90
C MET A 42 -21.32 -8.85 20.97
N SER A 43 -22.56 -8.86 20.47
CA SER A 43 -23.10 -7.75 19.67
C SER A 43 -23.14 -6.43 20.46
N LYS A 44 -23.53 -6.48 21.74
CA LYS A 44 -23.54 -5.31 22.62
C LYS A 44 -22.13 -4.85 22.94
N VAL A 45 -21.24 -5.76 23.33
CA VAL A 45 -19.83 -5.47 23.69
C VAL A 45 -19.08 -4.90 22.49
N SER A 46 -19.30 -5.43 21.28
CA SER A 46 -18.67 -5.02 20.02
C SER A 46 -18.72 -3.50 19.81
N ARG A 47 -19.85 -2.87 20.14
CA ARG A 47 -20.04 -1.41 20.02
C ARG A 47 -19.05 -0.60 20.85
N TYR A 48 -18.70 -1.07 22.04
CA TYR A 48 -17.83 -0.35 22.98
C TYR A 48 -16.35 -0.65 22.70
N ILE A 49 -16.04 -1.90 22.33
CA ILE A 49 -14.67 -2.27 21.92
C ILE A 49 -14.27 -1.63 20.59
N GLY A 50 -15.22 -1.16 19.78
CA GLY A 50 -14.97 -0.35 18.58
C GLY A 50 -14.18 0.94 18.81
N ASN A 51 -14.09 1.42 20.06
CA ASN A 51 -13.27 2.58 20.43
C ASN A 51 -11.87 2.20 20.95
N ILE A 52 -11.52 0.90 20.89
CA ILE A 52 -10.24 0.37 21.31
C ILE A 52 -9.47 -0.02 20.05
N ALA A 53 -8.44 0.78 19.73
CA ALA A 53 -7.56 0.54 18.60
C ALA A 53 -7.02 -0.90 18.61
N GLY A 54 -6.96 -1.52 17.42
CA GLY A 54 -6.47 -2.88 17.24
C GLY A 54 -7.52 -3.98 17.37
N THR A 55 -8.72 -3.70 17.90
CA THR A 55 -9.80 -4.71 17.95
C THR A 55 -10.48 -4.91 16.60
N ASN A 56 -11.09 -6.08 16.38
CA ASN A 56 -11.88 -6.34 15.16
C ASN A 56 -13.02 -5.33 14.98
N ALA A 57 -13.67 -4.93 16.06
CA ALA A 57 -14.74 -3.93 16.02
C ALA A 57 -14.22 -2.54 15.61
N TYR A 58 -13.04 -2.15 16.09
CA TYR A 58 -12.38 -0.90 15.69
C TYR A 58 -12.07 -0.92 14.18
N TRP A 59 -11.47 -2.01 13.69
CA TRP A 59 -11.16 -2.15 12.28
C TRP A 59 -12.41 -2.22 11.38
N ASN A 60 -13.49 -2.83 11.86
CA ASN A 60 -14.79 -2.78 11.19
C ASN A 60 -15.32 -1.34 11.10
N LYS A 61 -15.26 -0.57 12.20
CA LYS A 61 -15.66 0.85 12.20
C LYS A 61 -14.84 1.67 11.19
N VAL A 62 -13.52 1.55 11.24
CA VAL A 62 -12.60 2.24 10.31
C VAL A 62 -12.88 1.86 8.86
N ARG A 63 -13.19 0.59 8.59
CA ARG A 63 -13.59 0.14 7.25
C ARG A 63 -14.86 0.83 6.77
N GLU A 64 -15.91 0.89 7.60
CA GLU A 64 -17.16 1.54 7.20
C GLU A 64 -17.00 3.06 7.03
N GLU A 65 -16.17 3.71 7.84
CA GLU A 65 -15.80 5.13 7.66
C GLU A 65 -15.09 5.36 6.31
N LEU A 66 -14.13 4.50 5.96
CA LEU A 66 -13.41 4.62 4.69
C LEU A 66 -14.31 4.36 3.47
N LYS A 67 -15.23 3.39 3.56
CA LYS A 67 -16.27 3.18 2.53
C LYS A 67 -17.16 4.40 2.39
N ALA A 68 -17.56 5.04 3.50
CA ALA A 68 -18.37 6.25 3.46
C ALA A 68 -17.63 7.41 2.79
N ILE A 69 -16.32 7.58 3.05
CA ILE A 69 -15.49 8.58 2.35
C ILE A 69 -15.47 8.31 0.85
N ILE A 70 -15.22 7.07 0.43
CA ILE A 70 -15.15 6.71 -0.99
C ILE A 70 -16.48 6.93 -1.70
N THR A 71 -17.58 6.56 -1.04
CA THR A 71 -18.94 6.70 -1.59
C THR A 71 -19.31 8.18 -1.75
N ASN A 72 -18.95 9.03 -0.78
CA ASN A 72 -19.38 10.44 -0.79
C ASN A 72 -18.38 11.39 -1.48
N VAL A 73 -17.08 11.11 -1.41
CA VAL A 73 -16.01 12.00 -1.90
C VAL A 73 -15.35 11.47 -3.18
N GLY A 74 -15.52 10.17 -3.46
CA GLY A 74 -14.99 9.48 -4.63
C GLY A 74 -13.83 8.53 -4.29
N ALA A 75 -13.58 7.57 -5.18
CA ALA A 75 -12.45 6.65 -5.06
C ALA A 75 -11.10 7.37 -5.05
N PRO A 76 -10.12 6.89 -4.26
CA PRO A 76 -8.77 7.43 -4.24
C PRO A 76 -8.12 7.35 -5.63
N THR A 77 -7.09 8.16 -5.81
CA THR A 77 -6.26 8.20 -7.01
C THR A 77 -5.12 7.20 -6.94
N LEU A 78 -4.55 7.01 -5.75
CA LEU A 78 -3.38 6.17 -5.54
C LEU A 78 -3.40 5.42 -4.20
N PHE A 79 -2.74 4.26 -4.17
CA PHE A 79 -2.26 3.59 -2.98
C PHE A 79 -0.78 3.88 -2.80
N PHE A 80 -0.34 3.95 -1.54
CA PHE A 80 1.07 4.12 -1.20
C PHE A 80 1.47 3.28 0.00
N THR A 81 2.73 2.87 0.04
CA THR A 81 3.34 2.19 1.18
C THR A 81 4.69 2.82 1.52
N PHE A 82 4.99 2.88 2.81
CA PHE A 82 6.28 3.31 3.34
C PHE A 82 6.85 2.25 4.28
N SER A 83 8.02 1.71 3.95
CA SER A 83 8.77 0.83 4.86
C SER A 83 9.72 1.64 5.74
N SER A 84 10.26 1.00 6.77
CA SER A 84 11.28 1.60 7.64
C SER A 84 12.68 1.19 7.20
N ALA A 85 13.59 2.16 7.06
CA ALA A 85 15.03 1.94 6.97
C ALA A 85 15.72 2.36 8.28
N ASP A 86 15.15 1.91 9.40
CA ASP A 86 15.56 2.22 10.77
C ASP A 86 17.05 1.99 11.07
N MET A 87 17.69 1.02 10.43
CA MET A 87 19.14 0.75 10.55
C MET A 87 20.03 1.69 9.71
N HIS A 88 19.44 2.62 8.96
CA HIS A 88 20.17 3.48 8.03
C HIS A 88 19.91 4.96 8.23
N TRP A 89 18.75 5.37 8.75
CA TRP A 89 18.45 6.80 8.87
C TRP A 89 19.36 7.52 9.88
N PRO A 90 20.19 8.49 9.44
CA PRO A 90 21.15 9.17 10.32
C PRO A 90 20.45 9.97 11.43
N GLU A 91 19.27 10.55 11.16
CA GLU A 91 18.51 11.36 12.11
C GLU A 91 17.94 10.49 13.24
N LEU A 92 17.51 9.26 12.94
CA LEU A 92 17.11 8.29 13.96
C LEU A 92 18.31 7.87 14.79
N HIS A 93 19.43 7.53 14.16
CA HIS A 93 20.61 7.08 14.89
C HIS A 93 21.24 8.16 15.76
N ALA A 94 21.08 9.44 15.40
CA ALA A 94 21.51 10.57 16.24
C ALA A 94 20.74 10.61 17.57
N LEU A 95 19.47 10.20 17.60
CA LEU A 95 18.65 10.15 18.82
C LEU A 95 19.14 9.10 19.82
N PHE A 96 19.88 8.09 19.38
CA PHE A 96 20.45 7.07 20.27
C PHE A 96 21.73 7.56 20.98
N GLY A 97 22.23 8.76 20.66
CA GLY A 97 23.43 9.32 21.28
C GLY A 97 24.75 8.67 20.85
N ALA A 98 24.73 7.85 19.80
CA ALA A 98 25.93 7.25 19.23
C ALA A 98 26.60 8.21 18.23
N ASN A 99 27.94 8.19 18.14
CA ASN A 99 28.68 8.88 17.09
C ASN A 99 28.33 8.24 15.73
N THR A 100 27.32 8.80 15.04
CA THR A 100 26.59 8.16 13.95
C THR A 100 27.45 7.84 12.72
N GLY A 101 28.54 8.60 12.52
CA GLY A 101 29.41 8.45 11.35
C GLY A 101 30.19 7.13 11.26
N ASN A 102 30.46 6.45 12.38
CA ASN A 102 31.32 5.25 12.44
C ASN A 102 30.65 4.02 13.05
N ALA A 103 29.33 4.04 13.28
CA ALA A 103 28.64 2.90 13.86
C ALA A 103 28.67 1.69 12.89
N THR A 104 29.05 0.51 13.39
CA THR A 104 28.96 -0.73 12.62
C THR A 104 27.49 -1.09 12.37
N SER A 105 27.21 -1.92 11.36
CA SER A 105 25.84 -2.40 11.10
C SER A 105 25.23 -3.12 12.31
N GLU A 106 26.03 -3.84 13.09
CA GLU A 106 25.55 -4.50 14.31
C GLU A 106 25.23 -3.49 15.42
N ALA A 107 26.04 -2.44 15.59
CA ALA A 107 25.74 -1.38 16.55
C ALA A 107 24.43 -0.65 16.20
N ARG A 108 24.20 -0.34 14.92
CA ARG A 108 22.93 0.25 14.45
C ARG A 108 21.75 -0.66 14.73
N ARG A 109 21.88 -1.95 14.43
CA ARG A 109 20.86 -2.97 14.73
C ARG A 109 20.54 -3.03 16.23
N GLN A 110 21.55 -3.07 17.09
CA GLN A 110 21.36 -3.14 18.53
C GLN A 110 20.69 -1.88 19.09
N ASN A 111 21.00 -0.70 18.54
CA ASN A 111 20.35 0.54 18.92
C ASN A 111 18.84 0.54 18.63
N VAL A 112 18.43 0.03 17.46
CA VAL A 112 17.01 -0.11 17.08
C VAL A 112 16.31 -1.09 18.02
N ILE A 113 16.92 -2.25 18.29
CA ILE A 113 16.36 -3.29 19.17
C ILE A 113 16.20 -2.81 20.62
N ASN A 114 17.19 -2.05 21.13
CA ASN A 114 17.17 -1.58 22.51
C ASN A 114 16.25 -0.37 22.73
N ASN A 115 15.88 0.36 21.67
CA ASN A 115 15.12 1.60 21.77
C ASN A 115 13.86 1.60 20.88
N PRO A 116 12.98 0.58 20.95
CA PRO A 116 11.85 0.44 20.05
C PRO A 116 10.85 1.60 20.16
N HIS A 117 10.73 2.21 21.35
CA HIS A 117 9.88 3.37 21.59
C HIS A 117 10.36 4.64 20.85
N ILE A 118 11.68 4.83 20.70
CA ILE A 118 12.25 5.93 19.93
C ILE A 118 12.04 5.70 18.44
N VAL A 119 12.24 4.45 17.99
CA VAL A 119 12.03 4.04 16.58
C VAL A 119 10.58 4.29 16.17
N ASP A 120 9.63 3.85 16.97
CA ASP A 120 8.20 4.04 16.75
C ASP A 120 7.82 5.52 16.70
N TRP A 121 8.23 6.29 17.73
CA TRP A 121 7.98 7.73 17.78
C TRP A 121 8.59 8.46 16.57
N PHE A 122 9.84 8.17 16.23
CA PHE A 122 10.52 8.80 15.09
C PHE A 122 9.80 8.49 13.77
N PHE A 123 9.43 7.23 13.55
CA PHE A 123 8.71 6.83 12.33
C PHE A 123 7.37 7.57 12.22
N THR A 124 6.59 7.65 13.30
CA THR A 124 5.34 8.41 13.33
C THR A 124 5.57 9.88 12.98
N GLN A 125 6.52 10.55 13.64
CA GLN A 125 6.82 11.96 13.40
C GLN A 125 7.32 12.22 11.97
N ARG A 126 8.18 11.34 11.46
CA ARG A 126 8.71 11.41 10.08
C ARG A 126 7.57 11.22 9.08
N LEU A 127 6.75 10.20 9.25
CA LEU A 127 5.64 9.88 8.36
C LEU A 127 4.61 11.02 8.31
N GLU A 128 4.13 11.50 9.46
CA GLU A 128 3.08 12.54 9.50
C GLU A 128 3.54 13.83 8.80
N LYS A 129 4.80 14.24 9.04
CA LYS A 129 5.40 15.40 8.36
C LYS A 129 5.60 15.14 6.88
N PHE A 130 6.11 13.96 6.52
CA PHE A 130 6.39 13.62 5.13
C PHE A 130 5.12 13.52 4.29
N VAL A 131 4.08 12.83 4.80
CA VAL A 131 2.78 12.71 4.14
C VAL A 131 2.16 14.08 3.91
N LYS A 132 2.23 14.99 4.90
CA LYS A 132 1.75 16.36 4.71
C LYS A 132 2.46 17.05 3.55
N HIS A 133 3.79 17.03 3.55
CA HIS A 133 4.58 17.69 2.50
C HIS A 133 4.40 17.05 1.12
N TRP A 134 4.53 15.73 1.04
CA TRP A 134 4.45 14.99 -0.21
C TRP A 134 3.04 15.01 -0.80
N LEU A 135 2.01 14.66 -0.03
CA LEU A 135 0.65 14.58 -0.56
C LEU A 135 0.02 15.96 -0.77
N TYR A 136 0.12 16.87 0.21
CA TYR A 136 -0.59 18.15 0.13
C TYR A 136 0.22 19.23 -0.57
N ASP A 137 1.47 19.44 -0.16
CA ASP A 137 2.27 20.55 -0.70
C ASP A 137 2.82 20.25 -2.11
N THR A 138 2.99 18.97 -2.45
CA THR A 138 3.56 18.56 -3.75
C THR A 138 2.51 18.00 -4.73
N LEU A 139 1.73 17.00 -4.31
CA LEU A 139 0.77 16.34 -5.21
C LEU A 139 -0.65 16.94 -5.19
N GLY A 140 -0.95 17.84 -4.25
CA GLY A 140 -2.27 18.46 -4.15
C GLY A 140 -3.38 17.48 -3.77
N ALA A 141 -3.22 16.76 -2.65
CA ALA A 141 -4.22 15.83 -2.15
C ALA A 141 -5.52 16.52 -1.69
N LYS A 142 -6.65 15.94 -2.08
CA LYS A 142 -8.00 16.28 -1.60
C LYS A 142 -8.27 15.63 -0.25
N TRP A 143 -7.96 14.34 -0.13
CA TRP A 143 -8.07 13.58 1.10
C TRP A 143 -7.05 12.43 1.07
N HIS A 144 -6.66 11.97 2.26
CA HIS A 144 -5.82 10.79 2.40
C HIS A 144 -6.28 9.99 3.62
N TRP A 145 -5.88 8.73 3.65
CA TRP A 145 -6.05 7.83 4.79
C TRP A 145 -4.86 6.90 4.86
N PHE A 146 -4.37 6.58 6.06
CA PHE A 146 -3.34 5.57 6.23
C PHE A 146 -3.48 4.83 7.56
N ARG A 147 -2.81 3.68 7.65
CA ARG A 147 -2.65 2.90 8.87
C ARG A 147 -1.20 2.46 9.03
N TYR A 148 -0.82 2.20 10.27
CA TYR A 148 0.40 1.48 10.59
C TYR A 148 0.15 -0.04 10.51
N GLU A 149 1.18 -0.78 10.11
CA GLU A 149 1.25 -2.23 10.14
C GLU A 149 2.62 -2.65 10.64
N TYR A 150 2.67 -3.41 11.74
CA TYR A 150 3.91 -4.04 12.19
C TYR A 150 4.07 -5.38 11.49
N GLN A 151 5.09 -5.50 10.64
CA GLN A 151 5.42 -6.80 10.06
C GLN A 151 5.96 -7.73 11.16
N GLY A 152 5.87 -9.06 10.94
CA GLY A 152 6.31 -10.07 11.94
C GLY A 152 7.78 -9.99 12.37
N ARG A 153 8.60 -9.12 11.75
CA ARG A 153 9.98 -8.81 12.16
C ARG A 153 10.08 -7.59 13.09
N GLY A 154 8.97 -6.98 13.49
CA GLY A 154 8.90 -5.83 14.40
C GLY A 154 9.07 -4.46 13.75
N SER A 155 9.40 -4.38 12.46
CA SER A 155 9.59 -3.11 11.77
C SER A 155 8.26 -2.55 11.26
N ILE A 156 8.01 -1.28 11.59
CA ILE A 156 6.78 -0.56 11.28
C ILE A 156 6.71 -0.21 9.78
N HIS A 157 5.53 -0.36 9.22
CA HIS A 157 5.18 0.05 7.87
C HIS A 157 3.96 0.97 7.91
N CYS A 158 3.80 1.81 6.90
CA CYS A 158 2.59 2.55 6.66
C CYS A 158 1.98 2.13 5.33
N HIS A 159 0.69 1.81 5.34
CA HIS A 159 -0.11 1.61 4.13
C HIS A 159 -1.18 2.70 4.07
N GLY A 160 -1.32 3.35 2.92
CA GLY A 160 -2.25 4.44 2.77
C GLY A 160 -2.80 4.59 1.37
N THR A 161 -3.75 5.51 1.25
CA THR A 161 -4.41 5.88 0.02
C THR A 161 -4.70 7.37 0.00
N ALA A 162 -4.73 7.96 -1.18
CA ALA A 162 -5.00 9.38 -1.34
C ALA A 162 -5.79 9.66 -2.61
N LYS A 163 -6.68 10.66 -2.54
CA LYS A 163 -7.28 11.31 -3.70
C LYS A 163 -6.53 12.59 -4.00
N LEU A 164 -6.12 12.77 -5.25
CA LEU A 164 -5.52 14.02 -5.73
C LEU A 164 -6.58 14.93 -6.35
N ASN A 165 -6.39 16.24 -6.23
CA ASN A 165 -7.30 17.22 -6.82
C ASN A 165 -7.27 17.22 -8.35
N ASN A 166 -6.14 16.84 -8.94
CA ASN A 166 -5.95 16.77 -10.39
C ASN A 166 -6.26 15.39 -11.00
N ASP A 167 -6.90 14.49 -10.25
CA ASP A 167 -7.33 13.19 -10.78
C ASP A 167 -8.30 13.39 -11.96
N PRO A 168 -7.97 12.89 -13.17
CA PRO A 168 -8.76 13.12 -14.38
C PRO A 168 -10.04 12.27 -14.46
N GLY A 169 -10.41 11.58 -13.38
CA GLY A 169 -11.50 10.61 -13.39
C GLY A 169 -11.03 9.25 -13.86
N LEU A 170 -9.92 8.76 -13.31
CA LEU A 170 -9.25 7.51 -13.75
C LEU A 170 -10.20 6.31 -13.86
N CYS A 171 -11.10 6.14 -12.90
CA CYS A 171 -12.10 5.08 -12.90
C CYS A 171 -13.10 5.22 -14.06
N GLN A 172 -13.60 6.44 -14.32
CA GLN A 172 -14.51 6.71 -15.45
C GLN A 172 -13.82 6.57 -16.80
N LEU A 173 -12.58 7.04 -16.91
CA LEU A 173 -11.77 6.89 -18.12
C LEU A 173 -11.50 5.41 -18.42
N THR A 174 -11.25 4.61 -17.39
CA THR A 174 -11.03 3.17 -17.55
C THR A 174 -12.31 2.44 -18.00
N GLN A 175 -13.49 2.84 -17.51
CA GLN A 175 -14.77 2.35 -18.03
C GLN A 175 -14.99 2.73 -19.51
N THR A 176 -14.63 3.96 -19.88
CA THR A 176 -14.70 4.44 -21.27
C THR A 176 -13.75 3.66 -22.18
N ALA A 177 -12.53 3.43 -21.71
CA ALA A 177 -11.54 2.61 -22.42
C ALA A 177 -12.01 1.15 -22.57
N LEU A 178 -12.67 0.58 -21.55
CA LEU A 178 -13.25 -0.76 -21.64
C LEU A 178 -14.36 -0.81 -22.69
N LYS A 179 -15.23 0.20 -22.76
CA LYS A 179 -16.28 0.29 -23.78
C LYS A 179 -15.68 0.25 -25.19
N GLY A 180 -14.66 1.08 -25.46
CA GLY A 180 -13.97 1.10 -26.75
C GLY A 180 -13.23 -0.20 -27.06
N PHE A 181 -12.63 -0.85 -26.06
CA PHE A 181 -12.03 -2.17 -26.22
C PHE A 181 -13.05 -3.24 -26.64
N LEU A 182 -14.23 -3.25 -26.00
CA LEU A 182 -15.30 -4.19 -26.35
C LEU A 182 -15.90 -3.90 -27.73
N ALA A 183 -16.04 -2.62 -28.10
CA ALA A 183 -16.48 -2.22 -29.43
C ALA A 183 -15.51 -2.69 -30.52
N GLN A 184 -14.19 -2.55 -30.31
CA GLN A 184 -13.18 -3.07 -31.22
C GLN A 184 -13.27 -4.59 -31.34
N LYS A 185 -13.34 -5.30 -30.22
CA LYS A 185 -13.47 -6.76 -30.20
C LYS A 185 -14.71 -7.23 -30.97
N PHE A 186 -15.87 -6.59 -30.75
CA PHE A 186 -17.11 -6.91 -31.45
C PHE A 186 -16.99 -6.70 -32.95
N LYS A 187 -16.36 -5.60 -33.37
CA LYS A 187 -16.10 -5.27 -34.78
C LYS A 187 -15.16 -6.28 -35.46
N ASP A 188 -14.18 -6.80 -34.74
CA ASP A 188 -13.24 -7.80 -35.26
C ASP A 188 -13.89 -9.19 -35.40
N GLU A 189 -14.87 -9.51 -34.55
CA GLU A 189 -15.55 -10.82 -34.50
C GLU A 189 -16.82 -10.91 -35.37
N ASN A 190 -17.42 -9.78 -35.76
CA ASN A 190 -18.70 -9.73 -36.46
C ASN A 190 -18.64 -8.84 -37.71
N ASP A 191 -19.31 -9.28 -38.78
CA ASP A 191 -19.44 -8.49 -40.01
C ASP A 191 -20.53 -7.42 -39.82
N CYS A 192 -20.11 -6.20 -39.47
CA CYS A 192 -21.02 -5.09 -39.15
C CYS A 192 -21.22 -4.17 -40.37
N SER A 193 -22.48 -3.97 -40.77
CA SER A 193 -22.84 -3.10 -41.89
C SER A 193 -22.88 -1.60 -41.52
N ASP A 194 -23.12 -1.27 -40.25
CA ASP A 194 -23.00 0.09 -39.70
C ASP A 194 -22.06 0.06 -38.50
N THR A 195 -20.91 0.74 -38.62
CA THR A 195 -19.87 0.77 -37.59
C THR A 195 -19.77 2.13 -36.91
N THR A 196 -20.67 3.08 -37.22
CA THR A 196 -20.51 4.48 -36.80
C THR A 196 -20.42 4.63 -35.27
N GLU A 197 -21.32 3.95 -34.53
CA GLU A 197 -21.31 3.99 -33.06
C GLU A 197 -20.10 3.25 -32.48
N LEU A 198 -19.73 2.11 -33.08
CA LEU A 198 -18.54 1.35 -32.67
C LEU A 198 -17.27 2.17 -32.86
N ASP A 199 -17.14 2.88 -33.98
CA ASP A 199 -15.98 3.72 -34.29
C ASP A 199 -15.86 4.89 -33.31
N GLN A 200 -16.99 5.51 -32.92
CA GLN A 200 -17.00 6.54 -31.88
C GLN A 200 -16.57 5.99 -30.51
N ASP A 201 -17.04 4.81 -30.13
CA ASP A 201 -16.66 4.17 -28.87
C ASP A 201 -15.19 3.77 -28.86
N ILE A 202 -14.66 3.27 -29.97
CA ILE A 202 -13.25 2.93 -30.15
C ILE A 202 -12.38 4.18 -30.00
N GLU A 203 -12.71 5.27 -30.69
CA GLU A 203 -11.96 6.53 -30.62
C GLU A 203 -11.99 7.11 -29.19
N ALA A 204 -13.17 7.16 -28.57
CA ALA A 204 -13.33 7.63 -27.20
C ALA A 204 -12.54 6.76 -26.21
N GLY A 205 -12.57 5.44 -26.39
CA GLY A 205 -11.84 4.49 -25.56
C GLY A 205 -10.32 4.63 -25.68
N GLN A 206 -9.80 4.80 -26.89
CA GLN A 206 -8.37 5.05 -27.13
C GLN A 206 -7.90 6.34 -26.46
N LYS A 207 -8.65 7.43 -26.64
CA LYS A 207 -8.35 8.72 -26.00
C LYS A 207 -8.38 8.63 -24.47
N ALA A 208 -9.32 7.87 -23.92
CA ALA A 208 -9.41 7.64 -22.48
C ALA A 208 -8.22 6.83 -21.95
N ALA A 209 -7.84 5.76 -22.66
CA ALA A 209 -6.67 4.95 -22.33
C ALA A 209 -5.37 5.76 -22.38
N ASP A 210 -5.17 6.59 -23.40
CA ASP A 210 -4.02 7.49 -23.50
C ASP A 210 -3.97 8.50 -22.36
N THR A 211 -5.12 9.08 -21.98
CA THR A 211 -5.21 10.01 -20.84
C THR A 211 -4.82 9.32 -19.53
N VAL A 212 -5.30 8.10 -19.29
CA VAL A 212 -4.90 7.29 -18.12
C VAL A 212 -3.40 7.03 -18.13
N CYS A 213 -2.83 6.60 -19.25
CA CYS A 213 -1.39 6.31 -19.36
C CYS A 213 -0.52 7.55 -19.11
N GLN A 214 -0.89 8.69 -19.69
CA GLN A 214 -0.18 9.96 -19.49
C GLN A 214 -0.21 10.39 -18.02
N TYR A 215 -1.36 10.24 -17.35
CA TYR A 215 -1.46 10.56 -15.93
C TYR A 215 -0.61 9.63 -15.06
N VAL A 216 -0.56 8.33 -15.38
CA VAL A 216 0.30 7.37 -14.68
C VAL A 216 1.77 7.72 -14.84
N ASP A 217 2.22 8.02 -16.07
CA ASP A 217 3.61 8.38 -16.36
C ASP A 217 4.02 9.72 -15.71
N TRP A 218 3.06 10.63 -15.50
CA TRP A 218 3.28 11.85 -14.71
C TRP A 218 3.43 11.54 -13.22
N LEU A 219 2.63 10.61 -12.69
CA LEU A 219 2.56 10.35 -11.25
C LEU A 219 3.67 9.41 -10.76
N LEU A 220 4.04 8.39 -11.53
CA LEU A 220 5.00 7.36 -11.12
C LEU A 220 5.84 6.87 -12.30
N SER A 221 6.91 6.14 -11.99
CA SER A 221 7.82 5.55 -12.95
C SER A 221 8.17 4.12 -12.56
N THR A 222 8.54 3.34 -13.58
CA THR A 222 9.18 2.03 -13.43
C THR A 222 10.42 1.91 -14.31
N VAL A 223 11.02 3.07 -14.64
CA VAL A 223 12.23 3.19 -15.42
C VAL A 223 13.42 3.42 -14.50
N ASN A 224 14.47 2.64 -14.69
CA ASN A 224 15.75 2.76 -14.02
C ASN A 224 16.76 3.48 -14.94
N PRO A 225 17.27 4.67 -14.59
CA PRO A 225 18.24 5.37 -15.43
C PRO A 225 19.57 4.65 -15.61
N ASN A 226 19.95 3.75 -14.68
CA ASN A 226 21.18 2.96 -14.75
C ASN A 226 20.96 1.59 -14.08
N PRO A 227 20.36 0.63 -14.81
CA PRO A 227 20.10 -0.72 -14.29
C PRO A 227 21.42 -1.47 -13.98
N PRO A 228 21.48 -2.26 -12.89
CA PRO A 228 22.70 -3.01 -12.54
C PRO A 228 23.09 -4.08 -13.58
N ASP A 229 22.13 -4.54 -14.36
CA ASP A 229 22.32 -5.62 -15.32
C ASP A 229 23.03 -5.12 -16.62
N GLU A 230 23.25 -3.81 -16.77
CA GLU A 230 24.00 -3.18 -17.87
C GLU A 230 25.50 -2.94 -17.52
N GLU A 231 26.02 -3.55 -16.45
CA GLU A 231 27.43 -3.50 -15.98
C GLU A 231 28.01 -2.10 -15.67
N MET A 232 27.24 -1.02 -15.76
CA MET A 232 27.71 0.36 -15.52
C MET A 232 27.48 0.85 -14.09
N TRP A 233 26.56 0.25 -13.34
CA TRP A 233 26.27 0.67 -11.96
C TRP A 233 27.17 -0.04 -10.94
N ILE A 234 27.89 0.75 -10.15
CA ILE A 234 28.72 0.26 -9.05
C ILE A 234 27.96 0.46 -7.74
N ARG A 235 27.84 -0.62 -6.97
CA ARG A 235 27.19 -0.56 -5.66
C ARG A 235 27.96 0.40 -4.73
N PRO A 236 27.29 1.40 -4.12
CA PRO A 236 27.96 2.32 -3.22
C PRO A 236 28.41 1.60 -1.94
N GLU A 237 29.57 1.98 -1.41
CA GLU A 237 30.11 1.46 -0.15
C GLU A 237 29.21 1.84 1.03
N VAL A 238 28.71 3.09 1.03
CA VAL A 238 27.76 3.60 2.02
C VAL A 238 26.35 3.44 1.48
N HIS A 239 25.46 2.83 2.28
CA HIS A 239 24.06 2.67 1.90
C HIS A 239 23.40 4.04 1.66
N PRO A 240 22.68 4.27 0.55
CA PRO A 240 22.15 5.60 0.21
C PRO A 240 21.20 6.16 1.29
N CYS A 241 20.41 5.31 1.96
CA CYS A 241 19.57 5.74 3.09
C CYS A 241 20.31 6.33 4.30
N GLN A 242 21.65 6.21 4.37
CA GLN A 242 22.48 6.86 5.39
C GLN A 242 22.83 8.31 5.07
N ARG A 243 22.58 8.75 3.83
CA ARG A 243 22.80 10.14 3.41
C ARG A 243 21.57 10.97 3.73
N SER A 244 21.78 12.17 4.27
CA SER A 244 20.76 13.22 4.33
C SER A 244 20.62 13.84 2.95
N HIS A 245 19.39 13.97 2.42
CA HIS A 245 19.16 14.54 1.10
C HIS A 245 19.65 15.99 0.98
N HIS A 246 19.62 16.76 2.08
CA HIS A 246 20.09 18.15 2.12
C HIS A 246 21.61 18.27 1.89
N ASP A 247 22.37 17.23 2.24
CA ASP A 247 23.84 17.23 2.15
C ASP A 247 24.33 16.67 0.82
N ILE A 248 23.43 16.30 -0.09
CA ILE A 248 23.77 15.73 -1.41
C ILE A 248 24.00 16.88 -2.40
N PRO A 249 25.23 17.00 -2.95
CA PRO A 249 25.50 18.01 -3.96
C PRO A 249 24.59 17.84 -5.18
N GLU A 250 24.22 18.94 -5.83
CA GLU A 250 23.30 18.92 -6.98
C GLU A 250 23.75 17.94 -8.08
N HIS A 251 25.05 17.91 -8.37
CA HIS A 251 25.63 17.02 -9.38
C HIS A 251 25.58 15.52 -9.00
N GLU A 252 25.39 15.17 -7.72
CA GLU A 252 25.25 13.79 -7.24
C GLU A 252 23.78 13.38 -7.03
N LYS A 253 22.81 14.29 -7.12
CA LYS A 253 21.40 13.95 -6.84
C LYS A 253 20.88 12.85 -7.77
N GLN A 254 21.33 12.84 -9.02
CA GLN A 254 20.92 11.82 -9.99
C GLN A 254 21.55 10.45 -9.68
N SER A 255 22.84 10.40 -9.30
CA SER A 255 23.48 9.14 -8.91
C SER A 255 22.91 8.61 -7.60
N ASP A 256 22.66 9.47 -6.61
CA ASP A 256 21.99 9.09 -5.37
C ASP A 256 20.59 8.52 -5.60
N TYR A 257 19.83 9.12 -6.53
CA TYR A 257 18.53 8.59 -6.93
C TYR A 257 18.62 7.19 -7.53
N VAL A 258 19.57 6.98 -8.44
CA VAL A 258 19.87 5.65 -9.01
C VAL A 258 20.27 4.65 -7.92
N ASP A 259 21.10 5.07 -6.96
CA ASP A 259 21.50 4.22 -5.84
C ASP A 259 20.31 3.81 -4.98
N LEU A 260 19.38 4.73 -4.70
CA LEU A 260 18.12 4.40 -4.01
C LEU A 260 17.30 3.39 -4.81
N LEU A 261 17.13 3.60 -6.12
CA LEU A 261 16.39 2.65 -6.97
C LEU A 261 16.99 1.24 -6.89
N ASN A 262 18.30 1.14 -7.06
CA ASN A 262 19.03 -0.12 -7.11
C ASN A 262 19.13 -0.81 -5.75
N MET A 263 19.26 -0.05 -4.66
CA MET A 263 19.48 -0.59 -3.31
C MET A 263 18.20 -0.88 -2.55
N VAL A 264 17.14 -0.08 -2.73
CA VAL A 264 15.90 -0.22 -1.93
C VAL A 264 14.62 -0.44 -2.74
N GLN A 265 14.59 -0.07 -4.02
CA GLN A 265 13.37 -0.20 -4.83
C GLN A 265 13.36 -1.45 -5.71
N ARG A 266 14.52 -2.06 -5.95
CA ARG A 266 14.68 -3.24 -6.82
C ARG A 266 14.49 -4.55 -6.07
N HIS A 267 13.74 -5.49 -6.66
CA HIS A 267 13.64 -6.87 -6.21
C HIS A 267 14.85 -7.69 -6.68
N THR A 268 15.99 -7.50 -5.99
CA THR A 268 17.30 -8.00 -6.43
C THR A 268 17.41 -9.53 -6.49
N ARG A 269 16.93 -10.24 -5.46
CA ARG A 269 17.05 -11.71 -5.39
C ARG A 269 15.77 -12.36 -4.88
N CYS A 270 15.36 -13.43 -5.54
CA CYS A 270 14.26 -14.26 -5.08
C CYS A 270 14.77 -15.31 -4.08
N SER A 271 14.11 -15.48 -2.93
CA SER A 271 14.46 -16.52 -1.94
C SER A 271 13.21 -17.18 -1.35
N THR A 272 13.36 -18.42 -0.87
CA THR A 272 12.30 -19.17 -0.17
C THR A 272 11.90 -18.53 1.17
N SER A 273 12.84 -17.85 1.83
CA SER A 273 12.58 -17.11 3.06
C SER A 273 11.75 -15.83 2.85
N TYR A 274 11.66 -15.33 1.62
CA TYR A 274 11.01 -14.06 1.33
C TYR A 274 9.84 -14.19 0.35
N CYS A 275 10.13 -14.46 -0.93
CA CYS A 275 9.14 -14.33 -2.00
C CYS A 275 8.82 -15.62 -2.75
N LEU A 276 9.71 -16.61 -2.77
CA LEU A 276 9.46 -17.86 -3.49
C LEU A 276 8.40 -18.69 -2.75
N ARG A 277 7.35 -19.06 -3.47
CA ARG A 277 6.22 -19.85 -2.99
C ARG A 277 5.85 -20.90 -4.04
N LYS A 278 5.39 -22.07 -3.58
CA LYS A 278 4.74 -23.07 -4.45
C LYS A 278 3.25 -22.80 -4.49
N LYS A 279 2.65 -22.78 -5.67
CA LYS A 279 1.19 -22.89 -5.80
C LYS A 279 0.80 -24.35 -5.69
N SER A 280 -0.40 -24.63 -5.18
CA SER A 280 -0.90 -25.97 -4.85
C SER A 280 -0.78 -26.99 -5.98
N ASN A 281 -0.78 -26.51 -7.24
CA ASN A 281 -0.76 -27.32 -8.46
C ASN A 281 0.50 -27.13 -9.31
N GLU A 282 1.53 -26.45 -8.80
CA GLU A 282 2.77 -26.17 -9.53
C GLU A 282 3.97 -26.79 -8.81
N THR A 283 4.84 -27.46 -9.58
CA THR A 283 6.08 -28.06 -9.07
C THR A 283 7.17 -27.01 -8.82
N GLU A 284 7.14 -25.91 -9.58
CA GLU A 284 8.15 -24.86 -9.54
C GLU A 284 7.86 -23.77 -8.52
N LEU A 285 8.93 -23.23 -7.92
CA LEU A 285 8.85 -22.06 -7.05
C LEU A 285 8.69 -20.80 -7.91
N LYS A 286 7.62 -20.04 -7.68
CA LYS A 286 7.40 -18.74 -8.32
C LYS A 286 7.50 -17.61 -7.31
N CYS A 287 7.94 -16.45 -7.77
CA CYS A 287 7.94 -15.25 -6.95
C CYS A 287 6.48 -14.83 -6.69
N ARG A 288 6.09 -14.72 -5.42
CA ARG A 288 4.75 -14.25 -5.01
C ARG A 288 4.45 -12.81 -5.46
N PHE A 289 5.48 -12.07 -5.83
CA PHE A 289 5.41 -10.69 -6.33
C PHE A 289 5.53 -10.62 -7.86
N HIS A 290 5.56 -11.77 -8.54
CA HIS A 290 5.56 -11.89 -10.00
C HIS A 290 6.83 -11.37 -10.72
N PHE A 291 7.94 -11.22 -10.01
CA PHE A 291 9.24 -10.94 -10.64
C PHE A 291 9.87 -12.17 -11.31
N PRO A 292 10.62 -11.99 -12.42
CA PRO A 292 10.82 -10.73 -13.17
C PRO A 292 9.59 -10.35 -14.02
N PHE A 293 9.39 -9.05 -14.26
CA PHE A 293 8.38 -8.54 -15.19
C PHE A 293 8.95 -8.32 -16.59
N ASP A 294 8.10 -8.45 -17.61
CA ASP A 294 8.48 -8.15 -19.00
C ASP A 294 8.81 -6.66 -19.19
N ILE A 295 9.80 -6.40 -20.04
CA ILE A 295 10.16 -5.04 -20.46
C ILE A 295 9.02 -4.45 -21.29
N CYS A 296 8.72 -3.17 -21.08
CA CYS A 296 7.62 -2.49 -21.75
C CYS A 296 8.08 -1.10 -22.22
N PRO A 297 8.11 -0.82 -23.54
CA PRO A 297 8.64 0.45 -24.06
C PRO A 297 7.72 1.66 -23.81
N LYS A 298 6.41 1.44 -23.66
CA LYS A 298 5.39 2.47 -23.43
C LYS A 298 4.35 1.96 -22.43
N THR A 299 3.88 2.84 -21.55
CA THR A 299 2.76 2.55 -20.66
C THR A 299 1.48 2.28 -21.46
N LYS A 300 0.74 1.23 -21.08
CA LYS A 300 -0.52 0.83 -21.73
C LYS A 300 -1.55 0.36 -20.71
N LEU A 301 -2.82 0.53 -21.07
CA LEU A 301 -3.97 -0.01 -20.35
C LEU A 301 -4.41 -1.30 -21.03
N GLU A 302 -4.43 -2.40 -20.29
CA GLU A 302 -4.82 -3.74 -20.76
C GLU A 302 -6.09 -4.23 -20.06
N PHE A 303 -6.85 -5.08 -20.74
CA PHE A 303 -8.06 -5.71 -20.22
C PHE A 303 -7.91 -7.23 -20.24
N GLU A 304 -7.87 -7.84 -19.05
CA GLU A 304 -7.76 -9.29 -18.87
C GLU A 304 -9.13 -9.89 -18.58
N LYS A 305 -9.55 -10.92 -19.33
CA LYS A 305 -10.83 -11.60 -19.09
C LYS A 305 -10.78 -12.36 -17.76
N ILE A 306 -11.78 -12.11 -16.90
CA ILE A 306 -11.98 -12.81 -15.63
C ILE A 306 -12.90 -14.00 -15.88
N HIS A 307 -12.51 -15.17 -15.40
CA HIS A 307 -13.38 -16.35 -15.42
C HIS A 307 -14.42 -16.23 -14.30
N SER A 308 -15.64 -15.86 -14.65
CA SER A 308 -16.80 -15.82 -13.77
C SER A 308 -17.75 -16.98 -14.06
N SER A 309 -18.47 -17.45 -13.03
CA SER A 309 -19.39 -18.58 -13.11
C SER A 309 -20.70 -18.30 -13.90
N GLY A 310 -20.83 -17.15 -14.54
CA GLY A 310 -22.01 -16.76 -15.33
C GLY A 310 -21.67 -16.46 -16.80
N ASP A 311 -22.69 -16.39 -17.66
CA ASP A 311 -22.54 -16.23 -19.11
C ASP A 311 -21.97 -14.88 -19.57
N ASN A 312 -21.90 -13.87 -18.69
CA ASN A 312 -21.35 -12.56 -19.04
C ASN A 312 -19.83 -12.53 -18.92
N GLU A 313 -19.15 -12.06 -19.97
CA GLU A 313 -17.70 -11.82 -19.94
C GLU A 313 -17.38 -10.61 -19.05
N HIS A 314 -16.59 -10.83 -17.99
CA HIS A 314 -16.07 -9.75 -17.16
C HIS A 314 -14.60 -9.48 -17.48
N TYR A 315 -14.20 -8.21 -17.48
CA TYR A 315 -12.83 -7.78 -17.76
C TYR A 315 -12.24 -7.03 -16.57
N ARG A 316 -10.98 -7.31 -16.28
CA ARG A 316 -10.16 -6.57 -15.31
C ARG A 316 -9.24 -5.61 -16.05
N ALA A 317 -9.30 -4.34 -15.71
CA ALA A 317 -8.33 -3.36 -16.20
C ALA A 317 -7.00 -3.48 -15.45
N LYS A 318 -5.89 -3.31 -16.17
CA LYS A 318 -4.53 -3.34 -15.63
C LYS A 318 -3.65 -2.35 -16.37
N ILE A 319 -2.93 -1.52 -15.63
CA ILE A 319 -1.89 -0.69 -16.22
C ILE A 319 -0.58 -1.49 -16.27
N VAL A 320 0.01 -1.57 -17.46
CA VAL A 320 1.39 -2.01 -17.66
C VAL A 320 2.24 -0.77 -17.89
N THR A 321 3.08 -0.43 -16.92
CA THR A 321 3.94 0.76 -16.98
C THR A 321 5.12 0.55 -17.93
N LYS A 322 5.57 1.64 -18.58
CA LYS A 322 6.88 1.71 -19.22
C LYS A 322 7.96 1.24 -18.24
N ARG A 323 8.78 0.27 -18.67
CA ARG A 323 9.72 -0.46 -17.84
C ARG A 323 10.92 -0.88 -18.65
N ASN A 324 12.11 -0.52 -18.19
CA ASN A 324 13.39 -1.02 -18.71
C ASN A 324 14.13 -1.94 -17.71
N ASP A 325 13.66 -2.05 -16.47
CA ASP A 325 14.21 -2.94 -15.45
C ASP A 325 13.13 -3.93 -14.98
N SER A 326 13.33 -5.20 -15.32
CA SER A 326 12.41 -6.30 -15.00
C SER A 326 12.22 -6.53 -13.49
N ARG A 327 13.12 -6.01 -12.66
CA ARG A 327 13.14 -6.19 -11.20
C ARG A 327 12.78 -4.92 -10.42
N LEU A 328 12.55 -3.80 -11.08
CA LEU A 328 12.22 -2.55 -10.41
C LEU A 328 10.75 -2.48 -9.99
N ASN A 329 10.45 -2.04 -8.77
CA ASN A 329 9.09 -1.71 -8.37
C ASN A 329 8.68 -0.32 -8.88
N ASN A 330 7.37 -0.09 -9.02
CA ASN A 330 6.84 1.24 -9.27
C ASN A 330 7.32 2.19 -8.17
N HIS A 331 7.65 3.43 -8.54
CA HIS A 331 8.12 4.44 -7.59
C HIS A 331 7.75 5.84 -8.07
N GLN A 332 7.72 6.78 -7.13
CA GLN A 332 7.68 8.20 -7.44
C GLN A 332 8.97 8.83 -6.91
N GLN A 333 9.63 9.65 -7.73
CA GLN A 333 10.99 10.12 -7.45
C GLN A 333 11.08 10.91 -6.14
N LEU A 334 10.19 11.87 -5.91
CA LEU A 334 10.18 12.69 -4.69
C LEU A 334 9.85 11.84 -3.44
N GLN A 335 8.94 10.88 -3.57
CA GLN A 335 8.59 9.91 -2.56
C GLN A 335 9.82 9.12 -2.14
N LEU A 336 10.56 8.56 -3.10
CA LEU A 336 11.75 7.75 -2.84
C LEU A 336 12.91 8.59 -2.27
N GLN A 337 13.21 9.75 -2.86
CA GLN A 337 14.32 10.61 -2.43
C GLN A 337 14.07 11.26 -1.07
N GLY A 338 12.82 11.63 -0.77
CA GLY A 338 12.45 12.23 0.51
C GLY A 338 12.26 11.20 1.63
N TRP A 339 11.64 10.06 1.33
CA TRP A 339 11.46 9.00 2.32
C TRP A 339 12.76 8.26 2.63
N ARG A 340 13.56 7.98 1.59
CA ARG A 340 14.82 7.22 1.65
C ARG A 340 14.67 5.86 2.32
N ALA A 341 13.69 5.10 1.88
CA ALA A 341 13.54 3.67 2.15
C ALA A 341 12.69 3.06 1.04
N ASN A 342 12.46 1.74 1.07
CA ASN A 342 11.53 1.13 0.12
C ASN A 342 10.13 1.76 0.28
N CYS A 343 9.56 2.22 -0.82
CA CYS A 343 8.20 2.70 -0.89
C CYS A 343 7.46 1.97 -2.01
N ASP A 344 6.14 2.01 -2.00
CA ASP A 344 5.33 1.53 -3.13
C ASP A 344 4.30 2.60 -3.47
N ILE A 345 3.94 2.66 -4.75
CA ILE A 345 2.89 3.54 -5.27
C ILE A 345 2.16 2.85 -6.42
N GLN A 346 0.83 2.85 -6.35
CA GLN A 346 -0.02 2.21 -7.35
C GLN A 346 -1.21 3.10 -7.66
N VAL A 347 -1.53 3.26 -8.94
CA VAL A 347 -2.69 4.04 -9.38
C VAL A 347 -3.97 3.21 -9.26
N VAL A 348 -5.04 3.86 -8.82
CA VAL A 348 -6.36 3.26 -8.68
C VAL A 348 -7.21 3.60 -9.91
N ILE A 349 -7.51 2.57 -10.69
CA ILE A 349 -8.27 2.68 -11.96
C ILE A 349 -9.62 1.97 -11.93
N ASP A 350 -9.92 1.27 -10.84
CA ASP A 350 -11.15 0.49 -10.69
C ASP A 350 -11.70 0.68 -9.29
N HIS A 351 -12.92 1.21 -9.23
CA HIS A 351 -13.66 1.46 -7.99
C HIS A 351 -13.94 0.17 -7.21
N TYR A 352 -14.30 -0.92 -7.88
CA TYR A 352 -14.59 -2.20 -7.23
C TYR A 352 -13.33 -2.82 -6.66
N ALA A 353 -12.25 -2.84 -7.45
CA ALA A 353 -10.95 -3.31 -6.98
C ALA A 353 -10.43 -2.47 -5.80
N CYS A 354 -10.70 -1.16 -5.80
CA CYS A 354 -10.39 -0.27 -4.69
C CYS A 354 -11.13 -0.66 -3.41
N VAL A 355 -12.46 -0.79 -3.47
CA VAL A 355 -13.28 -1.17 -2.32
C VAL A 355 -12.87 -2.55 -1.80
N GLU A 356 -12.60 -3.51 -2.67
CA GLU A 356 -12.09 -4.82 -2.28
C GLU A 356 -10.73 -4.74 -1.59
N TYR A 357 -9.78 -4.02 -2.18
CA TYR A 357 -8.44 -3.82 -1.62
C TYR A 357 -8.55 -3.22 -0.22
N LEU A 358 -9.30 -2.14 -0.07
CA LEU A 358 -9.51 -1.49 1.22
C LEU A 358 -10.26 -2.39 2.20
N THR A 359 -11.19 -3.21 1.74
CA THR A 359 -11.86 -4.21 2.60
C THR A 359 -10.88 -5.29 3.09
N LYS A 360 -9.96 -5.74 2.22
CA LYS A 360 -8.94 -6.77 2.53
C LYS A 360 -7.82 -6.24 3.42
N TYR A 361 -7.42 -4.97 3.28
CA TYR A 361 -6.28 -4.38 3.99
C TYR A 361 -6.66 -3.47 5.17
N ALA A 362 -7.75 -2.69 5.09
CA ALA A 362 -8.15 -1.80 6.19
C ALA A 362 -8.79 -2.56 7.36
N ALA A 363 -9.45 -3.70 7.11
CA ALA A 363 -10.13 -4.49 8.16
C ALA A 363 -9.31 -5.69 8.67
N LYS A 364 -8.07 -5.86 8.22
CA LYS A 364 -7.22 -6.97 8.67
C LYS A 364 -6.70 -6.67 10.08
N GLY A 365 -7.18 -7.44 11.05
CA GLY A 365 -6.62 -7.47 12.40
C GLY A 365 -5.16 -7.91 12.35
N GLU A 366 -4.34 -7.34 13.24
CA GLU A 366 -2.93 -7.74 13.31
C GLU A 366 -2.85 -9.19 13.82
N PRO A 367 -1.99 -10.03 13.22
CA PRO A 367 -1.75 -11.36 13.74
C PRO A 367 -1.19 -11.23 15.16
N ARG A 368 -1.69 -12.07 16.08
CA ARG A 368 -1.21 -12.10 17.46
C ARG A 368 0.31 -12.32 17.44
N SER A 369 1.06 -11.47 18.14
CA SER A 369 2.50 -11.68 18.33
C SER A 369 2.71 -13.08 18.92
N PRO A 370 3.67 -13.88 18.42
CA PRO A 370 4.06 -15.11 19.08
C PRO A 370 4.39 -14.77 20.54
N ILE A 371 3.81 -15.52 21.47
CA ILE A 371 4.23 -15.42 22.87
C ILE A 371 5.64 -16.00 22.89
N TYR A 372 6.64 -15.14 23.11
CA TYR A 372 8.02 -15.55 23.35
C TYR A 372 8.18 -16.05 24.77
#